data_AF-A4CBH0-F1
#
_entry.id   AF-A4CBH0-F1
#
_cell.length_a   1.000
_cell.length_b   1.000
_cell.length_c   1.000
_cell.angle_alpha   90.00
_cell.angle_beta   90.00
_cell.angle_gamma   90.00
#
_symmetry.space_group_name_H-M   'P 1'
#
loop_
_entity.id
_entity.type
_entity.pdbx_description
1 polymer ?
#
loop_
_entity_poly.entity_id
_entity_poly.type
_entity_poly.pdbx_seq_one_letter_code
_entity_poly.pdbx_strand_id
1 'polypeptide(L)'
;MKHFNPLLIALPCILIALAATASTTYHTASDTATEYRIQAYNNCNQVADIPMTAPQITLYQKLETAQKAIEIAQSPIEKIEQQINAYSTEISAITELAVVENEHTLTINKTLLAKQEQAAKQLENFIAQHQADFDRLEKTASQIESIAQQFEESIKPTLGGMSYQYLQVVGPNTPKNNNTCNDSLAYRMH
;
A
#
# COMPACT_ATOMS: atom_id res chain seq x y z
N MET A 1 -22.28 3.53 -26.13
CA MET A 1 -21.64 2.80 -25.01
C MET A 1 -20.21 2.51 -25.43
N LYS A 2 -19.23 3.23 -24.87
CA LYS A 2 -17.80 3.04 -25.17
C LYS A 2 -17.25 2.11 -24.10
N HIS A 3 -16.74 0.96 -24.53
CA HIS A 3 -16.06 -0.01 -23.67
C HIS A 3 -14.85 0.64 -22.99
N PHE A 4 -14.89 0.73 -21.67
CA PHE A 4 -13.73 1.05 -20.84
C PHE A 4 -12.83 -0.19 -20.80
N ASN A 5 -11.65 -0.07 -21.38
CA ASN A 5 -10.58 -1.05 -21.31
C ASN A 5 -9.77 -0.77 -20.04
N PRO A 6 -9.68 -1.68 -19.05
CA PRO A 6 -8.74 -1.52 -17.95
C PRO A 6 -7.35 -1.85 -18.48
N LEU A 7 -6.60 -0.83 -18.83
CA LEU A 7 -5.16 -0.92 -19.04
C LEU A 7 -4.53 -1.26 -17.68
N LEU A 8 -4.28 -2.55 -17.47
CA LEU A 8 -3.45 -3.10 -16.40
C LEU A 8 -2.05 -2.49 -16.51
N ILE A 9 -1.79 -1.44 -15.74
CA ILE A 9 -0.44 -0.97 -15.45
C ILE A 9 0.15 -2.01 -14.50
N ALA A 10 0.92 -2.94 -15.05
CA ALA A 10 1.75 -3.85 -14.28
C ALA A 10 2.88 -3.05 -13.63
N LEU A 11 2.64 -2.55 -12.42
CA LEU A 11 3.69 -2.10 -11.52
C LEU A 11 4.43 -3.34 -11.00
N PRO A 12 5.77 -3.47 -11.15
CA PRO A 12 6.52 -4.50 -10.43
C PRO A 12 6.50 -4.13 -8.94
N CYS A 13 5.53 -4.71 -8.23
CA CYS A 13 5.39 -4.57 -6.79
C CYS A 13 6.48 -5.42 -6.12
N ILE A 14 7.62 -4.79 -5.80
CA ILE A 14 8.63 -5.40 -4.94
C ILE A 14 8.01 -5.47 -3.53
N LEU A 15 7.39 -6.60 -3.21
CA LEU A 15 6.83 -6.88 -1.89
C LEU A 15 7.96 -7.17 -0.91
N ILE A 16 8.42 -6.13 -0.21
CA ILE A 16 9.26 -6.28 0.97
C ILE A 16 8.32 -6.72 2.12
N ALA A 17 8.44 -7.98 2.54
CA ALA A 17 7.70 -8.51 3.67
C ALA A 17 8.23 -7.91 4.99
N LEU A 18 7.66 -6.79 5.45
CA LEU A 18 7.90 -6.29 6.81
C LEU A 18 6.98 -7.01 7.80
N ALA A 19 7.54 -7.93 8.59
CA ALA A 19 6.87 -8.46 9.77
C ALA A 19 6.94 -7.41 10.90
N ALA A 20 5.89 -6.60 11.04
CA ALA A 20 5.75 -5.64 12.14
C ALA A 20 5.29 -6.37 13.42
N THR A 21 6.21 -6.63 14.34
CA THR A 21 5.85 -6.89 15.75
C THR A 21 6.40 -5.77 16.62
N ALA A 22 5.49 -5.03 17.26
CA ALA A 22 5.82 -3.95 18.16
C ALA A 22 6.59 -4.48 19.39
N SER A 23 7.81 -4.00 19.58
CA SER A 23 8.55 -4.13 20.84
C SER A 23 9.38 -2.86 21.03
N THR A 24 9.02 -2.07 22.04
CA THR A 24 9.72 -0.84 22.41
C THR A 24 10.91 -1.17 23.30
N THR A 25 12.13 -1.03 22.78
CA THR A 25 13.34 -0.91 23.60
C THR A 25 14.20 0.23 23.06
N TYR A 26 14.45 1.22 23.90
CA TYR A 26 15.40 2.30 23.64
C TYR A 26 16.81 1.74 23.83
N HIS A 27 17.63 1.73 22.77
CA HIS A 27 19.05 1.41 22.88
C HIS A 27 19.92 2.56 22.38
N THR A 28 20.87 2.91 23.24
CA THR A 28 21.95 3.89 23.05
C THR A 28 22.86 3.52 21.88
N ALA A 29 23.21 4.53 21.08
CA ALA A 29 24.09 4.42 19.93
C ALA A 29 25.50 3.93 20.32
N SER A 30 25.82 2.69 19.97
CA SER A 30 27.18 2.15 19.91
C SER A 30 27.19 1.03 18.86
N ASP A 31 27.97 1.18 17.80
CA ASP A 31 28.34 0.13 16.82
C ASP A 31 27.23 -0.60 16.02
N THR A 32 26.18 0.11 15.62
CA THR A 32 25.02 -0.47 14.89
C THR A 32 25.27 -0.89 13.42
N ALA A 33 26.48 -0.68 12.87
CA ALA A 33 26.80 -1.04 11.48
C ALA A 33 26.99 -2.57 11.26
N THR A 34 27.20 -3.35 12.32
CA THR A 34 27.38 -4.81 12.23
C THR A 34 26.07 -5.61 12.36
N GLU A 35 24.97 -4.97 12.77
CA GLU A 35 23.71 -5.66 13.09
C GLU A 35 22.73 -5.76 11.91
N TYR A 36 22.81 -4.83 10.96
CA TYR A 36 21.94 -4.85 9.78
C TYR A 36 22.60 -5.59 8.62
N ARG A 37 21.88 -6.59 8.08
CA ARG A 37 22.38 -7.49 7.05
C ARG A 37 21.32 -7.71 5.97
N ILE A 38 21.74 -7.69 4.72
CA ILE A 38 20.93 -8.12 3.58
C ILE A 38 21.19 -9.60 3.37
N GLN A 39 20.14 -10.40 3.49
CA GLN A 39 20.16 -11.82 3.18
C GLN A 39 19.42 -12.06 1.86
N ALA A 40 20.07 -12.78 0.96
CA ALA A 40 19.50 -13.17 -0.32
C ALA A 40 19.26 -14.68 -0.35
N TYR A 41 18.16 -15.10 -0.96
CA TYR A 41 17.73 -16.49 -0.97
C TYR A 41 17.39 -16.98 -2.38
N ASN A 42 17.67 -18.25 -2.66
CA ASN A 42 17.19 -19.02 -3.81
C ASN A 42 16.64 -20.36 -3.33
N ASN A 43 15.40 -20.68 -3.67
CA ASN A 43 14.71 -21.89 -3.23
C ASN A 43 14.87 -22.10 -1.72
N CYS A 44 14.66 -21.03 -0.95
CA CYS A 44 14.81 -20.99 0.52
C CYS A 44 16.21 -21.26 1.08
N ASN A 45 17.22 -21.38 0.22
CA ASN A 45 18.61 -21.46 0.65
C ASN A 45 19.24 -20.06 0.60
N GLN A 46 19.85 -19.64 1.70
CA GLN A 46 20.57 -18.38 1.78
C GLN A 46 21.79 -18.44 0.85
N VAL A 47 21.84 -17.56 -0.15
CA VAL A 47 22.93 -17.44 -1.13
C VAL A 47 23.81 -16.22 -0.89
N ALA A 48 23.33 -15.25 -0.12
CA ALA A 48 24.13 -14.13 0.34
C ALA A 48 23.74 -13.72 1.75
N ASP A 49 24.72 -13.19 2.47
CA ASP A 49 24.53 -12.52 3.74
C ASP A 49 25.57 -11.41 3.85
N ILE A 50 25.13 -10.19 3.62
CA ILE A 50 26.01 -9.05 3.39
C ILE A 50 25.71 -7.97 4.43
N PRO A 51 26.72 -7.49 5.18
CA PRO A 51 26.51 -6.38 6.10
C PRO A 51 26.14 -5.12 5.31
N MET A 52 25.18 -4.38 5.83
CA MET A 52 24.75 -3.10 5.25
C MET A 52 25.71 -1.98 5.61
N THR A 53 25.89 -1.03 4.70
CA THR A 53 26.61 0.21 4.96
C THR A 53 25.73 1.20 5.73
N ALA A 54 26.34 2.16 6.44
CA ALA A 54 25.58 3.18 7.18
C ALA A 54 24.56 3.97 6.30
N PRO A 55 24.86 4.35 5.04
CA PRO A 55 23.86 4.94 4.16
C PRO A 55 22.67 4.00 3.84
N GLN A 56 22.94 2.71 3.60
CA GLN A 56 21.89 1.71 3.35
C GLN A 56 21.00 1.51 4.59
N ILE A 57 21.60 1.45 5.79
CA ILE A 57 20.87 1.34 7.06
C ILE A 57 19.95 2.54 7.25
N THR A 58 20.47 3.75 6.97
CA THR A 58 19.69 4.99 7.08
C THR A 58 18.47 4.98 6.15
N LEU A 59 18.63 4.52 4.91
CA LEU A 59 17.53 4.40 3.95
C LEU A 59 16.51 3.34 4.37
N TYR A 60 16.97 2.19 4.86
CA TYR A 60 16.10 1.13 5.37
C TYR A 60 15.27 1.59 6.58
N GLN A 61 15.87 2.28 7.55
CA GLN A 61 15.15 2.82 8.70
C GLN A 61 14.12 3.90 8.31
N LYS A 62 14.42 4.68 7.26
CA LYS A 62 13.45 5.59 6.66
C LYS A 62 12.27 4.84 6.05
N LEU A 63 12.50 3.69 5.38
CA LEU A 63 11.43 2.82 4.89
C LEU A 63 10.56 2.29 6.03
N GLU A 64 11.16 1.77 7.11
CA GLU A 64 10.40 1.27 8.26
C GLU A 64 9.53 2.36 8.90
N THR A 65 10.05 3.59 8.96
CA THR A 65 9.32 4.74 9.48
C THR A 65 8.17 5.14 8.56
N ALA A 66 8.43 5.18 7.25
CA ALA A 66 7.42 5.53 6.25
C ALA A 66 6.31 4.47 6.17
N GLN A 67 6.65 3.18 6.32
CA GLN A 67 5.68 2.08 6.40
C GLN A 67 4.70 2.26 7.58
N LYS A 68 5.20 2.63 8.76
CA LYS A 68 4.32 2.95 9.89
C LYS A 68 3.43 4.17 9.61
N ALA A 69 3.97 5.16 8.89
CA ALA A 69 3.22 6.35 8.53
C ALA A 69 2.07 6.03 7.56
N ILE A 70 2.26 5.11 6.60
CA ILE A 70 1.19 4.73 5.66
C ILE A 70 0.08 3.95 6.37
N GLU A 71 0.41 3.06 7.31
CA GLU A 71 -0.59 2.35 8.13
C GLU A 71 -1.50 3.34 8.88
N ILE A 72 -0.90 4.37 9.48
CA ILE A 72 -1.65 5.44 10.16
C ILE A 72 -2.48 6.24 9.16
N ALA A 73 -1.94 6.56 7.98
CA ALA A 73 -2.63 7.33 6.95
C ALA A 73 -3.81 6.56 6.32
N GLN A 74 -3.71 5.23 6.23
CA GLN A 74 -4.76 4.34 5.72
C GLN A 74 -5.92 4.17 6.70
N SER A 75 -5.65 4.19 8.02
CA SER A 75 -6.66 3.96 9.05
C SER A 75 -7.98 4.76 8.89
N PRO A 76 -7.98 6.07 8.58
CA PRO A 76 -9.23 6.81 8.36
C PRO A 76 -9.92 6.47 7.03
N ILE A 77 -9.17 6.00 6.01
CA ILE A 77 -9.68 5.79 4.66
C ILE A 77 -10.75 4.69 4.63
N GLU A 78 -10.55 3.60 5.37
CA GLU A 78 -11.53 2.51 5.45
C GLU A 78 -12.92 3.00 5.92
N LYS A 79 -12.96 3.94 6.87
CA LYS A 79 -14.22 4.51 7.36
C LYS A 79 -14.84 5.47 6.34
N ILE A 80 -14.01 6.24 5.64
CA ILE A 80 -14.45 7.15 4.58
C ILE A 80 -15.06 6.33 3.42
N GLU A 81 -14.42 5.23 3.02
CA GLU A 81 -14.93 4.31 2.00
C GLU A 81 -16.29 3.71 2.37
N GLN A 82 -16.46 3.27 3.62
CA GLN A 82 -17.75 2.77 4.10
C GLN A 82 -18.86 3.81 3.95
N GLN A 83 -18.58 5.07 4.29
CA GLN A 83 -19.55 6.15 4.19
C GLN A 83 -19.83 6.55 2.72
N ILE A 84 -18.82 6.56 1.85
CA ILE A 84 -18.99 6.74 0.39
C ILE A 84 -19.89 5.65 -0.18
N ASN A 85 -19.69 4.39 0.22
CA ASN A 85 -20.51 3.26 -0.22
C ASN A 85 -21.97 3.40 0.25
N ALA A 86 -22.19 3.88 1.48
CA ALA A 86 -23.53 4.13 1.99
C ALA A 86 -24.26 5.19 1.14
N TYR A 87 -23.64 6.33 0.88
CA TYR A 87 -24.20 7.36 -0.01
C TYR A 87 -24.46 6.84 -1.43
N SER A 88 -23.51 6.09 -1.99
CA SER A 88 -23.62 5.53 -3.34
C SER A 88 -24.79 4.54 -3.46
N THR A 89 -25.01 3.76 -2.40
CA THR A 89 -26.15 2.83 -2.30
C THR A 89 -27.47 3.59 -2.23
N GLU A 90 -27.55 4.63 -1.40
CA GLU A 90 -28.74 5.48 -1.30
C GLU A 90 -29.07 6.16 -2.64
N ILE A 91 -28.08 6.75 -3.31
CA ILE A 91 -28.24 7.38 -4.62
C ILE A 91 -28.77 6.36 -5.63
N SER A 92 -28.19 5.16 -5.67
CA SER A 92 -28.61 4.09 -6.59
C SER A 92 -30.06 3.67 -6.34
N ALA A 93 -30.44 3.44 -5.07
CA ALA A 93 -31.81 3.08 -4.70
C ALA A 93 -32.82 4.17 -5.07
N ILE A 94 -32.49 5.45 -4.87
CA ILE A 94 -33.36 6.56 -5.29
C ILE A 94 -33.47 6.59 -6.82
N THR A 95 -32.37 6.36 -7.53
CA THR A 95 -32.32 6.39 -9.00
C THR A 95 -33.24 5.33 -9.62
N GLU A 96 -33.19 4.10 -9.10
CA GLU A 96 -34.05 2.98 -9.52
C GLU A 96 -35.55 3.28 -9.36
N LEU A 97 -35.91 4.04 -8.31
CA LEU A 97 -37.29 4.44 -8.05
C LEU A 97 -37.70 5.70 -8.83
N ALA A 98 -36.73 6.55 -9.19
CA ALA A 98 -36.98 7.83 -9.83
C ALA A 98 -37.32 7.71 -11.31
N VAL A 99 -36.80 6.70 -12.00
CA VAL A 99 -37.01 6.47 -13.43
C VAL A 99 -37.47 5.04 -13.63
N VAL A 100 -38.75 4.88 -14.01
CA VAL A 100 -39.34 3.58 -14.29
C VAL A 100 -39.73 3.52 -15.76
N GLU A 101 -39.08 2.63 -16.50
CA GLU A 101 -39.35 2.37 -17.91
C GLU A 101 -39.93 0.98 -18.11
N ASN A 102 -40.93 0.87 -18.97
CA ASN A 102 -41.45 -0.40 -19.49
C ASN A 102 -41.67 -0.27 -21.02
N GLU A 103 -42.16 -1.33 -21.67
CA GLU A 103 -42.30 -1.40 -23.13
C GLU A 103 -43.17 -0.29 -23.77
N HIS A 104 -43.96 0.43 -22.98
CA HIS A 104 -44.94 1.42 -23.48
C HIS A 104 -44.87 2.78 -22.80
N THR A 105 -44.20 2.90 -21.65
CA THR A 105 -44.19 4.13 -20.84
C THR A 105 -42.87 4.35 -20.13
N LEU A 106 -42.45 5.62 -20.10
CA LEU A 106 -41.38 6.14 -19.25
C LEU A 106 -42.01 7.06 -18.19
N THR A 107 -41.85 6.71 -16.92
CA THR A 107 -42.31 7.52 -15.79
C THR A 107 -41.11 8.09 -15.05
N ILE A 108 -41.11 9.42 -14.86
CA ILE A 108 -40.04 10.13 -14.14
C ILE A 108 -40.62 10.82 -12.91
N ASN A 109 -40.15 10.43 -11.73
CA ASN A 109 -40.51 11.05 -10.46
C ASN A 109 -39.53 12.19 -10.13
N LYS A 110 -39.93 13.42 -10.45
CA LYS A 110 -39.13 14.63 -10.21
C LYS A 110 -38.79 14.86 -8.73
N THR A 111 -39.64 14.44 -7.81
CA THR A 111 -39.36 14.56 -6.38
C THR A 111 -38.23 13.63 -5.95
N LEU A 112 -38.19 12.40 -6.49
CA LEU A 112 -37.09 11.48 -6.24
C LEU A 112 -35.80 11.95 -6.92
N LEU A 113 -35.86 12.52 -8.12
CA LEU A 113 -34.69 13.14 -8.75
C LEU A 113 -34.11 14.28 -7.90
N ALA A 114 -34.94 15.14 -7.32
CA ALA A 114 -34.46 16.20 -6.42
C ALA A 114 -33.77 15.62 -5.15
N LYS A 115 -34.28 14.50 -4.63
CA LYS A 115 -33.63 13.79 -3.50
C LYS A 115 -32.30 13.15 -3.90
N GLN A 116 -32.24 12.56 -5.09
CA GLN A 116 -31.00 11.99 -5.65
C GLN A 116 -29.92 13.08 -5.76
N GLU A 117 -30.28 14.25 -6.30
CA GLU A 117 -29.37 15.40 -6.42
C GLU A 117 -28.88 15.87 -5.05
N GLN A 118 -29.77 15.92 -4.05
CA GLN A 118 -29.38 16.27 -2.68
C GLN A 118 -28.41 15.25 -2.08
N ALA A 119 -28.67 13.95 -2.24
CA ALA A 119 -27.78 12.88 -1.76
C ALA A 119 -26.41 12.92 -2.47
N ALA A 120 -26.39 13.16 -3.79
CA ALA A 120 -25.16 13.35 -4.54
C ALA A 120 -24.34 14.54 -4.01
N LYS A 121 -25.00 15.67 -3.73
CA LYS A 121 -24.33 16.84 -3.14
C LYS A 121 -23.79 16.57 -1.73
N GLN A 122 -24.48 15.75 -0.94
CA GLN A 122 -23.98 15.33 0.37
C GLN A 122 -22.72 14.47 0.24
N LEU A 123 -22.69 13.53 -0.72
CA LEU A 123 -21.51 12.73 -1.03
C LEU A 123 -20.34 13.62 -1.49
N GLU A 124 -20.57 14.56 -2.41
CA GLU A 124 -19.53 15.49 -2.87
C GLU A 124 -18.94 16.31 -1.71
N ASN A 125 -19.80 16.85 -0.83
CA ASN A 125 -19.35 17.59 0.35
C ASN A 125 -18.59 16.70 1.32
N PHE A 126 -19.02 15.45 1.51
CA PHE A 126 -18.35 14.49 2.38
C PHE A 126 -16.94 14.18 1.86
N ILE A 127 -16.78 13.91 0.56
CA ILE A 127 -15.47 13.70 -0.07
C ILE A 127 -14.59 14.95 0.10
N ALA A 128 -15.14 16.13 -0.16
CA ALA A 128 -14.40 17.39 -0.04
C ALA A 128 -13.91 17.65 1.41
N GLN A 129 -14.70 17.30 2.42
CA GLN A 129 -14.29 17.39 3.83
C GLN A 129 -13.12 16.48 4.18
N HIS A 130 -12.95 15.38 3.44
CA HIS A 130 -11.91 14.38 3.65
C HIS A 130 -10.74 14.46 2.66
N GLN A 131 -10.68 15.51 1.82
CA GLN A 131 -9.59 15.68 0.85
C GLN A 131 -8.20 15.62 1.50
N ALA A 132 -8.05 16.24 2.68
CA ALA A 132 -6.78 16.25 3.40
C ALA A 132 -6.33 14.85 3.88
N ASP A 133 -7.26 13.91 4.11
CA ASP A 133 -6.92 12.54 4.45
C ASP A 133 -6.36 11.79 3.23
N PHE A 134 -6.98 11.98 2.05
CA PHE A 134 -6.48 11.43 0.78
C PHE A 134 -5.13 12.03 0.38
N ASP A 135 -4.97 13.35 0.48
CA ASP A 135 -3.70 14.04 0.18
C ASP A 135 -2.57 13.54 1.07
N ARG A 136 -2.88 13.27 2.35
CA ARG A 136 -1.91 12.70 3.30
C ARG A 136 -1.49 11.30 2.89
N LEU A 137 -2.44 10.44 2.49
CA LEU A 137 -2.14 9.10 2.00
C LEU A 137 -1.25 9.15 0.75
N GLU A 138 -1.62 9.96 -0.25
CA GLU A 138 -0.86 10.12 -1.50
C GLU A 138 0.56 10.61 -1.25
N LYS A 139 0.71 11.61 -0.39
CA LYS A 139 2.03 12.15 -0.02
C LYS A 139 2.89 11.09 0.65
N THR A 140 2.34 10.32 1.58
CA THR A 140 3.09 9.26 2.26
C THR A 140 3.45 8.12 1.30
N ALA A 141 2.55 7.73 0.40
CA ALA A 141 2.85 6.74 -0.64
C ALA A 141 4.00 7.18 -1.55
N SER A 142 3.96 8.43 -2.03
CA SER A 142 5.03 9.02 -2.85
C SER A 142 6.37 9.06 -2.12
N GLN A 143 6.36 9.34 -0.81
CA GLN A 143 7.57 9.31 0.02
C GLN A 143 8.15 7.90 0.14
N ILE A 144 7.29 6.88 0.35
CA ILE A 144 7.73 5.48 0.41
C ILE A 144 8.37 5.08 -0.90
N GLU A 145 7.73 5.36 -2.04
CA GLU A 145 8.25 5.04 -3.37
C GLU A 145 9.65 5.64 -3.58
N SER A 146 9.80 6.94 -3.29
CA SER A 146 11.08 7.64 -3.43
C SER A 146 12.18 7.05 -2.54
N ILE A 147 11.86 6.70 -1.29
CA ILE A 147 12.84 6.10 -0.36
C ILE A 147 13.15 4.66 -0.78
N ALA A 148 12.16 3.91 -1.28
CA ALA A 148 12.32 2.54 -1.72
C ALA A 148 13.23 2.46 -2.94
N GLN A 149 13.04 3.36 -3.91
CA GLN A 149 13.93 3.48 -5.06
C GLN A 149 15.36 3.81 -4.63
N GLN A 150 15.55 4.79 -3.73
CA GLN A 150 16.87 5.13 -3.21
C GLN A 150 17.52 3.95 -2.49
N PHE A 151 16.74 3.18 -1.72
CA PHE A 151 17.21 1.99 -1.06
C PHE A 151 17.63 0.91 -2.05
N GLU A 152 16.80 0.60 -3.04
CA GLU A 152 17.09 -0.36 -4.12
C GLU A 152 18.38 0.02 -4.87
N GLU A 153 18.48 1.27 -5.30
CA GLU A 153 19.66 1.81 -5.97
C GLU A 153 20.91 1.69 -5.09
N SER A 154 20.77 1.89 -3.77
CA SER A 154 21.88 1.78 -2.83
C SER A 154 22.36 0.34 -2.61
N ILE A 155 21.49 -0.66 -2.70
CA ILE A 155 21.84 -2.07 -2.46
C ILE A 155 22.23 -2.81 -3.74
N LYS A 156 21.81 -2.34 -4.91
CA LYS A 156 22.09 -2.97 -6.20
C LYS A 156 23.59 -3.22 -6.45
N PRO A 157 24.52 -2.29 -6.18
CA PRO A 157 25.95 -2.56 -6.30
C PRO A 157 26.45 -3.62 -5.31
N THR A 158 25.90 -3.65 -4.10
CA THR A 158 26.24 -4.63 -3.05
C THR A 158 25.85 -6.06 -3.46
N LEU A 159 24.76 -6.20 -4.21
CA LEU A 159 24.30 -7.51 -4.70
C LEU A 159 25.08 -8.00 -5.93
N GLY A 160 25.90 -7.15 -6.56
CA GLY A 160 26.90 -7.56 -7.55
C GLY A 160 26.37 -8.34 -8.76
N GLY A 161 25.10 -8.16 -9.13
CA GLY A 161 24.46 -8.94 -10.22
C GLY A 161 24.16 -10.40 -9.88
N MET A 162 24.21 -10.77 -8.60
CA MET A 162 23.80 -12.09 -8.12
C MET A 162 22.34 -12.36 -8.47
N SER A 163 22.05 -13.59 -8.92
CA SER A 163 20.67 -14.07 -9.03
C SER A 163 20.14 -14.46 -7.67
N TYR A 164 19.02 -13.87 -7.26
CA TYR A 164 18.29 -14.21 -6.05
C TYR A 164 16.77 -14.18 -6.37
N GLN A 165 15.99 -14.95 -5.64
CA GLN A 165 14.52 -14.93 -5.73
C GLN A 165 13.91 -14.02 -4.65
N TYR A 166 14.56 -13.91 -3.50
CA TYR A 166 14.06 -13.16 -2.35
C TYR A 166 15.19 -12.44 -1.62
N LEU A 167 14.89 -11.24 -1.13
CA LEU A 167 15.76 -10.45 -0.26
C LEU A 167 15.05 -10.16 1.05
N GLN A 168 15.82 -10.22 2.12
CA GLN A 168 15.40 -9.82 3.46
C GLN A 168 16.45 -8.92 4.09
N VAL A 169 16.00 -7.90 4.82
CA VAL A 169 16.85 -7.16 5.74
C VAL A 169 16.64 -7.74 7.14
N VAL A 170 17.72 -8.19 7.76
CA VAL A 170 17.77 -8.61 9.16
C VAL A 170 18.44 -7.50 9.94
N GLY A 171 17.79 -7.03 10.99
CA GLY A 171 18.32 -6.05 11.93
C GLY A 171 18.25 -6.54 13.38
N PRO A 172 18.63 -5.69 14.34
CA PRO A 172 18.71 -6.04 15.75
C PRO A 172 17.39 -6.54 16.35
N ASN A 173 16.26 -6.09 15.80
CA ASN A 173 14.92 -6.46 16.25
C ASN A 173 14.28 -7.59 15.42
N THR A 174 15.00 -8.16 14.45
CA THR A 174 14.47 -9.26 13.63
C THR A 174 14.55 -10.57 14.41
N PRO A 175 13.44 -11.32 14.57
CA PRO A 175 13.45 -12.61 15.25
C PRO A 175 14.44 -13.59 14.60
N LYS A 176 15.28 -14.24 15.42
CA LYS A 176 16.36 -15.14 14.96
C LYS A 176 15.91 -16.40 14.20
N ASN A 177 14.60 -16.69 14.17
CA ASN A 177 14.00 -17.84 13.50
C ASN A 177 13.13 -17.47 12.29
N ASN A 178 13.29 -16.28 11.73
CA ASN A 178 12.47 -15.78 10.63
C ASN A 178 12.92 -16.31 9.25
N ASN A 179 13.12 -17.63 9.12
CA ASN A 179 13.25 -18.28 7.81
C ASN A 179 11.87 -18.33 7.15
N THR A 180 11.32 -17.16 6.77
CA THR A 180 10.02 -17.00 6.10
C THR A 180 10.10 -17.24 4.60
N CYS A 181 11.03 -18.08 4.15
CA CYS A 181 10.92 -18.56 2.79
C CYS A 181 9.74 -19.53 2.72
N ASN A 182 8.60 -18.98 2.33
CA ASN A 182 7.38 -19.71 2.09
C ASN A 182 7.39 -20.12 0.62
N ASP A 183 7.64 -21.40 0.33
CA ASP A 183 7.71 -21.97 -1.03
C ASP A 183 6.50 -21.61 -1.92
N SER A 184 5.36 -21.24 -1.32
CA SER A 184 4.16 -20.80 -2.04
C SER A 184 4.28 -19.44 -2.75
N LEU A 185 5.29 -18.62 -2.42
CA LEU A 185 5.58 -17.35 -3.10
C LEU A 185 6.58 -17.50 -4.26
N ALA A 186 7.22 -18.67 -4.41
CA ALA A 186 8.23 -18.92 -5.45
C ALA A 186 7.67 -19.04 -6.87
N TYR A 187 6.33 -19.04 -7.05
CA TYR A 187 5.68 -19.33 -8.34
C TYR A 187 5.26 -18.11 -9.18
N ARG A 188 5.68 -16.88 -8.85
CA ARG A 188 5.34 -15.71 -9.67
C ARG A 188 6.51 -14.78 -9.92
N MET A 189 7.48 -15.25 -10.70
CA MET A 189 8.23 -14.39 -11.63
C MET A 189 8.61 -15.19 -12.88
N HIS A 190 7.68 -15.23 -13.83
CA HIS A 190 7.95 -15.44 -15.25
C HIS A 190 7.45 -14.22 -16.00
#